data_AF-A0A921ZDM0-F1
#
_entry.id   AF-A0A921ZDM0-F1
#
_cell.length_a   1.000
_cell.length_b   1.000
_cell.length_c   1.000
_cell.angle_alpha   90.00
_cell.angle_beta   90.00
_cell.angle_gamma   90.00
#
_symmetry.space_group_name_H-M   'P 1'
#
loop_
_entity.id
_entity.type
_entity.pdbx_description
1 polymer ?
#
loop_
_entity_poly.entity_id
_entity_poly.type
_entity_poly.pdbx_seq_one_letter_code
_entity_poly.pdbx_strand_id
1 'polypeptide(L)'
;MYCDWPQLGRCCFCLPLRRGVLTFGYINLLFSAFLVGVYSYSVHHDVNSISMYHGMSFSLPAELCVAIYCLEVIFNAVLIYGTHKRSTPHIRVFYYFAIATTIAPMLMTILDYTNYSHIGLVLEMALLSLSSLFLNLYLITLVRSLLRKLDMEGPNLYDNPLHQIVTGEAKVEHNGIYNNTTVEPVDV
;
A
#
# COMPACT_ATOMS: atom_id res chain seq x y z
N MET A 1 25.09 6.62 6.89
CA MET A 1 24.58 6.59 5.50
C MET A 1 23.11 6.21 5.60
N TYR A 2 22.20 7.19 5.62
CA TYR A 2 20.77 6.91 5.67
C TYR A 2 20.39 6.24 4.35
N CYS A 3 19.98 4.97 4.40
CA CYS A 3 19.46 4.28 3.24
C CYS A 3 18.10 4.92 2.91
N ASP A 4 18.09 5.86 1.97
CA ASP A 4 16.84 6.41 1.46
C ASP A 4 16.03 5.30 0.80
N TRP A 5 14.82 5.10 1.32
CA TRP A 5 13.90 4.09 0.81
C TRP A 5 13.51 4.40 -0.65
N PRO A 6 13.46 3.41 -1.55
CA PRO A 6 13.24 3.64 -2.98
C PRO A 6 11.91 4.33 -3.22
N GLN A 7 11.94 5.45 -3.94
CA GLN A 7 10.74 6.20 -4.32
C GLN A 7 10.23 5.70 -5.67
N LEU A 8 9.09 4.99 -5.66
CA LEU A 8 8.45 4.49 -6.88
C LEU A 8 7.56 5.58 -7.48
N GLY A 9 8.06 6.29 -8.49
CA GLY A 9 7.30 7.32 -9.22
C GLY A 9 6.24 6.77 -10.18
N ARG A 10 6.33 5.48 -10.57
CA ARG A 10 5.45 4.81 -11.54
C ARG A 10 5.10 3.40 -11.07
N CYS A 11 3.83 2.99 -11.22
CA CYS A 11 3.42 1.58 -11.05
C CYS A 11 3.59 0.85 -12.38
N CYS A 12 4.19 -0.34 -12.35
CA CYS A 12 4.31 -1.26 -13.50
C CYS A 12 4.69 -0.54 -14.82
N PHE A 13 5.73 0.30 -14.78
CA PHE A 13 6.29 1.07 -15.91
C PHE A 13 5.38 2.13 -16.59
N CYS A 14 4.05 2.03 -16.52
CA CYS A 14 3.15 2.82 -17.38
C CYS A 14 2.00 3.56 -16.66
N LEU A 15 1.62 3.16 -15.44
CA LEU A 15 0.46 3.73 -14.76
C LEU A 15 0.86 4.78 -13.72
N PRO A 16 0.19 5.95 -13.69
CA PRO A 16 0.41 6.93 -12.63
C PRO A 16 0.04 6.28 -11.29
N LEU A 17 0.89 6.45 -10.28
CA LEU A 17 0.81 5.80 -8.96
C LEU A 17 -0.62 5.75 -8.38
N ARG A 18 -1.36 6.86 -8.48
CA ARG A 18 -2.75 6.95 -7.99
C ARG A 18 -3.71 6.01 -8.72
N ARG A 19 -3.62 5.89 -10.05
CA ARG A 19 -4.48 4.98 -10.82
C ARG A 19 -4.12 3.52 -10.50
N GLY A 20 -2.84 3.21 -10.32
CA GLY A 20 -2.37 1.87 -9.93
C GLY A 20 -2.93 1.40 -8.59
N VAL A 21 -2.85 2.24 -7.54
CA VAL A 21 -3.44 1.94 -6.22
C VAL A 21 -4.95 1.71 -6.36
N LEU A 22 -5.63 2.58 -7.11
CA LEU A 22 -7.08 2.53 -7.27
C LEU A 22 -7.51 1.23 -7.98
N THR A 23 -6.85 0.88 -9.10
CA THR A 23 -7.13 -0.36 -9.83
C THR A 23 -6.87 -1.57 -8.96
N PHE A 24 -5.77 -1.58 -8.20
CA PHE A 24 -5.46 -2.69 -7.32
C PHE A 24 -6.49 -2.82 -6.19
N GLY A 25 -6.87 -1.70 -5.57
CA GLY A 25 -7.89 -1.67 -4.51
C GLY A 25 -9.25 -2.17 -5.00
N TYR A 26 -9.67 -1.82 -6.22
CA TYR A 26 -10.92 -2.34 -6.80
C TYR A 26 -10.86 -3.83 -7.11
N ILE A 27 -9.74 -4.32 -7.66
CA ILE A 27 -9.54 -5.75 -7.90
C ILE A 27 -9.59 -6.52 -6.58
N ASN A 28 -8.91 -6.02 -5.55
CA ASN A 28 -8.90 -6.65 -4.23
C ASN A 28 -10.27 -6.61 -3.55
N LEU A 29 -11.01 -5.51 -3.68
CA LEU A 29 -12.40 -5.40 -3.19
C LEU A 29 -13.33 -6.40 -3.88
N LEU A 30 -13.23 -6.56 -5.20
CA LEU A 30 -14.05 -7.52 -5.95
C LEU A 30 -13.71 -8.95 -5.55
N PHE A 31 -12.42 -9.27 -5.41
CA PHE A 31 -11.97 -10.60 -5.01
C PHE A 31 -12.37 -10.93 -3.57
N SER A 32 -12.16 -10.02 -2.62
CA SER A 32 -12.61 -10.19 -1.23
C SER A 32 -14.13 -10.35 -1.13
N ALA A 33 -14.92 -9.55 -1.85
CA ALA A 33 -16.38 -9.69 -1.87
C ALA A 33 -16.84 -11.05 -2.43
N PHE A 34 -16.18 -11.54 -3.49
CA PHE A 34 -16.43 -12.87 -4.03
C PHE A 34 -16.10 -13.96 -2.99
N LEU A 35 -14.97 -13.85 -2.30
CA LEU A 35 -14.57 -14.81 -1.26
C LEU A 35 -15.51 -14.80 -0.06
N VAL A 36 -16.01 -13.65 0.39
CA VAL A 36 -17.06 -13.59 1.42
C VAL A 36 -18.26 -14.44 1.02
N GLY A 37 -18.70 -14.35 -0.24
CA GLY A 37 -19.81 -15.17 -0.76
C GLY A 37 -19.51 -16.67 -0.71
N VAL A 38 -18.32 -17.07 -1.16
CA VAL A 38 -17.88 -18.49 -1.16
C VAL A 38 -17.80 -19.05 0.26
N TYR A 39 -17.17 -18.33 1.19
CA TYR A 39 -17.04 -18.78 2.57
C TYR A 39 -18.38 -18.76 3.31
N SER A 40 -19.24 -17.78 3.06
CA SER A 40 -20.59 -17.75 3.63
C SER A 40 -21.42 -18.95 3.17
N TYR A 41 -21.27 -19.37 1.91
CA TYR A 41 -21.90 -20.60 1.41
C TYR A 41 -21.31 -21.84 2.08
N SER A 42 -19.99 -21.91 2.24
CA SER A 42 -19.30 -23.03 2.89
C SER A 42 -19.72 -23.21 4.35
N VAL A 43 -19.88 -22.11 5.10
CA VAL A 43 -20.39 -22.10 6.48
C VAL A 43 -21.81 -22.65 6.55
N HIS A 44 -22.68 -22.28 5.60
CA HIS A 44 -24.08 -22.71 5.63
C HIS A 44 -24.26 -24.20 5.32
N HIS A 45 -23.36 -24.79 4.52
CA HIS A 45 -23.44 -26.19 4.10
C HIS A 45 -22.49 -27.13 4.87
N ASP A 46 -21.84 -26.66 5.94
CA ASP A 46 -20.85 -27.43 6.73
C ASP A 46 -19.79 -28.12 5.86
N VAL A 47 -19.42 -27.49 4.73
CA VAL A 47 -18.33 -27.99 3.90
C VAL A 47 -17.03 -27.53 4.54
N ASN A 48 -16.23 -28.48 5.03
CA ASN A 48 -14.87 -28.22 5.51
C ASN A 48 -13.98 -27.72 4.37
N SER A 49 -14.02 -26.42 4.12
CA SER A 49 -13.15 -25.75 3.16
C SER A 49 -11.85 -25.35 3.85
N ILE A 50 -10.71 -25.75 3.27
CA ILE A 50 -9.41 -25.18 3.65
C ILE A 50 -9.45 -23.69 3.30
N SER A 51 -9.28 -22.82 4.30
CA SER A 51 -9.27 -21.39 4.06
C SER A 51 -7.90 -20.95 3.55
N MET A 52 -7.91 -20.31 2.38
CA MET A 52 -6.76 -19.61 1.82
C MET A 52 -6.95 -18.12 2.04
N TYR A 53 -5.97 -17.47 2.64
CA TYR A 53 -5.92 -16.01 2.82
C TYR A 53 -4.59 -15.49 2.30
N HIS A 54 -4.62 -14.58 1.32
CA HIS A 54 -3.41 -14.06 0.66
C HIS A 54 -2.43 -15.18 0.27
N GLY A 55 -2.89 -16.26 -0.37
CA GLY A 55 -2.03 -17.38 -0.78
C GLY A 55 -1.41 -18.19 0.36
N MET A 56 -1.79 -17.94 1.61
CA MET A 56 -1.40 -18.71 2.79
C MET A 56 -2.61 -19.53 3.24
N SER A 57 -2.43 -20.85 3.35
CA SER A 57 -3.45 -21.75 3.88
C SER A 57 -3.24 -21.93 5.38
N PHE A 58 -4.27 -21.70 6.17
CA PHE A 58 -4.27 -22.02 7.60
C PHE A 58 -5.61 -22.63 8.00
N SER A 59 -5.61 -23.41 9.07
CA SER A 59 -6.83 -24.04 9.59
C SER A 59 -7.53 -23.10 10.58
N LEU A 60 -8.30 -22.14 10.08
CA LEU A 60 -9.19 -21.30 10.91
C LEU A 60 -10.66 -21.71 10.74
N PRO A 61 -11.50 -21.56 11.79
CA PRO A 61 -12.93 -21.78 11.67
C PRO A 61 -13.53 -20.85 10.61
N ALA A 62 -14.42 -21.38 9.78
CA ALA A 62 -14.95 -20.67 8.61
C ALA A 62 -15.65 -19.34 8.96
N GLU A 63 -16.30 -19.27 10.13
CA GLU A 63 -16.90 -18.03 10.66
C GLU A 63 -15.88 -16.89 10.81
N LEU A 64 -14.68 -17.21 11.29
CA LEU A 64 -13.63 -16.23 11.50
C LEU A 64 -13.03 -15.77 10.17
N CYS A 65 -12.95 -16.66 9.18
CA CYS A 65 -12.56 -16.30 7.81
C CYS A 65 -13.54 -15.29 7.21
N VAL A 66 -14.85 -15.51 7.34
CA VAL A 66 -15.87 -14.56 6.88
C VAL A 66 -15.69 -13.19 7.54
N ALA A 67 -15.46 -13.17 8.86
CA ALA A 67 -15.24 -11.91 9.59
C ALA A 67 -14.00 -11.14 9.10
N ILE A 68 -12.88 -11.85 8.84
CA ILE A 68 -11.64 -11.24 8.31
C ILE A 68 -11.89 -10.64 6.92
N TYR A 69 -12.55 -11.37 6.02
CA TYR A 69 -12.84 -10.86 4.68
C TYR A 69 -13.82 -9.67 4.70
N CYS A 70 -14.79 -9.66 5.61
CA CYS A 70 -15.66 -8.49 5.82
C CYS A 70 -14.85 -7.26 6.24
N LEU A 71 -13.88 -7.40 7.15
CA LEU A 71 -12.97 -6.31 7.52
C LEU A 71 -12.14 -5.85 6.32
N GLU A 72 -11.60 -6.79 5.54
CA GLU A 72 -10.83 -6.47 4.34
C GLU A 72 -11.65 -5.67 3.33
N VAL A 73 -12.93 -6.01 3.11
CA VAL A 73 -13.84 -5.23 2.25
C VAL A 73 -14.00 -3.80 2.78
N ILE A 74 -14.20 -3.63 4.08
CA ILE A 74 -14.35 -2.30 4.71
C ILE A 74 -13.06 -1.47 4.53
N PHE A 75 -11.90 -2.04 4.81
CA PHE A 75 -10.63 -1.33 4.70
C PHE A 75 -10.26 -1.01 3.24
N ASN A 76 -10.55 -1.90 2.29
CA ASN A 76 -10.39 -1.60 0.86
C ASN A 76 -11.34 -0.47 0.41
N ALA A 77 -12.58 -0.41 0.93
CA ALA A 77 -13.49 0.71 0.66
C ALA A 77 -12.94 2.03 1.24
N VAL A 78 -12.37 2.01 2.45
CA VAL A 78 -11.69 3.17 3.05
C VAL A 78 -10.48 3.62 2.22
N LEU A 79 -9.69 2.69 1.68
CA LEU A 79 -8.58 3.00 0.76
C LEU A 79 -9.08 3.70 -0.50
N ILE A 80 -10.13 3.18 -1.15
CA ILE A 80 -10.70 3.74 -2.37
C ILE A 80 -11.23 5.15 -2.08
N TYR A 81 -12.01 5.31 -1.00
CA TYR A 81 -12.53 6.60 -0.58
C TYR A 81 -11.42 7.60 -0.25
N GLY A 82 -10.41 7.17 0.51
CA GLY A 82 -9.25 8.00 0.86
C GLY A 82 -8.45 8.45 -0.36
N THR A 83 -8.30 7.56 -1.34
CA THR A 83 -7.62 7.84 -2.61
C THR A 83 -8.42 8.81 -3.49
N HIS A 84 -9.76 8.74 -3.47
CA HIS A 84 -10.63 9.70 -4.17
C HIS A 84 -10.58 11.09 -3.53
N LYS A 85 -10.78 11.17 -2.21
CA LYS A 85 -10.86 12.44 -1.46
C LYS A 85 -9.50 13.09 -1.20
N ARG A 86 -8.39 12.45 -1.57
CA ARG A 86 -7.01 12.86 -1.25
C ARG A 86 -6.80 13.12 0.25
N SER A 87 -7.48 12.35 1.09
CA SER A 87 -7.36 12.51 2.54
C SER A 87 -6.25 11.61 3.08
N THR A 88 -5.15 12.21 3.51
CA THR A 88 -4.03 11.54 4.17
C THR A 88 -4.42 10.65 5.38
N PRO A 89 -5.38 11.01 6.27
CA PRO A 89 -5.64 10.18 7.45
C PRO A 89 -6.21 8.79 7.10
N HIS A 90 -7.12 8.70 6.12
CA HIS A 90 -7.73 7.42 5.74
C HIS A 90 -6.70 6.46 5.11
N ILE A 91 -5.78 7.00 4.31
CA ILE A 91 -4.71 6.21 3.69
C ILE A 91 -3.70 5.75 4.76
N ARG A 92 -3.42 6.56 5.80
CA ARG A 92 -2.57 6.16 6.94
C ARG A 92 -3.18 4.99 7.72
N VAL A 93 -4.48 5.04 8.01
CA VAL A 93 -5.17 3.94 8.70
C VAL A 93 -5.08 2.64 7.88
N PHE A 94 -5.34 2.72 6.58
CA PHE A 94 -5.19 1.56 5.68
C PHE A 94 -3.76 1.02 5.66
N TYR A 95 -2.75 1.90 5.67
CA TYR A 95 -1.35 1.48 5.69
C TYR A 95 -0.99 0.66 6.94
N TYR A 96 -1.43 1.08 8.13
CA TYR A 96 -1.22 0.31 9.35
C TYR A 96 -1.97 -1.02 9.33
N PHE A 97 -3.20 -1.02 8.80
CA PHE A 97 -3.97 -2.24 8.59
C PHE A 97 -3.23 -3.21 7.66
N ALA A 98 -2.73 -2.76 6.50
CA ALA A 98 -2.00 -3.59 5.54
C ALA A 98 -0.72 -4.22 6.12
N ILE A 99 -0.01 -3.48 7.00
CA ILE A 99 1.15 -4.04 7.72
C ILE A 99 0.68 -5.13 8.68
N ALA A 100 -0.34 -4.87 9.48
CA ALA A 100 -0.86 -5.84 10.45
C ALA A 100 -1.37 -7.12 9.77
N THR A 101 -2.10 -6.98 8.66
CA THR A 101 -2.61 -8.11 7.87
C THR A 101 -1.54 -8.85 7.09
N THR A 102 -0.34 -8.28 6.91
CA THR A 102 0.81 -9.00 6.34
C THR A 102 1.56 -9.77 7.42
N ILE A 103 1.74 -9.19 8.61
CA ILE A 103 2.46 -9.81 9.73
C ILE A 103 1.68 -10.98 10.32
N ALA A 104 0.38 -10.83 10.57
CA ALA A 104 -0.46 -11.85 11.20
C ALA A 104 -0.42 -13.22 10.49
N PRO A 105 -0.70 -13.32 9.18
CA PRO A 105 -0.63 -14.61 8.48
C PRO A 105 0.81 -15.10 8.32
N MET A 106 1.82 -14.22 8.25
CA MET A 106 3.23 -14.62 8.29
C MET A 106 3.54 -15.42 9.57
N LEU A 107 3.12 -14.92 10.73
CA LEU A 107 3.29 -15.63 12.00
C LEU A 107 2.54 -16.98 12.00
N MET A 108 1.31 -17.02 11.49
CA MET A 108 0.54 -18.26 11.40
C MET A 108 1.22 -19.30 10.50
N THR A 109 1.74 -18.90 9.33
CA THR A 109 2.46 -19.83 8.44
C THR A 109 3.73 -20.39 9.07
N ILE A 110 4.46 -19.59 9.85
CA ILE A 110 5.65 -20.06 10.58
C ILE A 110 5.27 -21.14 11.60
N LEU A 111 4.16 -20.98 12.30
CA LEU A 111 3.66 -22.01 13.22
C LEU A 111 3.25 -23.27 12.46
N ASP A 112 2.55 -23.14 11.34
CA ASP A 112 2.12 -24.29 10.54
C ASP A 112 3.30 -25.07 9.96
N TYR A 113 4.39 -24.39 9.56
CA TYR A 113 5.61 -25.08 9.10
C TYR A 113 6.23 -25.99 10.15
N THR A 114 6.06 -25.70 11.45
CA THR A 114 6.59 -26.57 12.51
C THR A 114 5.83 -27.89 12.65
N ASN A 115 4.59 -27.96 12.14
CA ASN A 115 3.72 -29.13 12.25
C ASN A 115 3.81 -30.09 11.04
N TYR A 116 4.34 -29.64 9.90
CA TYR A 116 4.41 -30.47 8.70
C TYR A 116 5.61 -31.42 8.71
N SER A 117 5.33 -32.73 8.58
CA SER A 117 6.37 -33.77 8.53
C SER A 117 6.92 -34.00 7.10
N HIS A 118 6.17 -33.67 6.05
CA HIS A 118 6.54 -33.94 4.66
C HIS A 118 7.28 -32.77 4.01
N ILE A 119 8.59 -32.94 3.80
CA ILE A 119 9.51 -31.92 3.25
C ILE A 119 9.04 -31.38 1.88
N GLY A 120 8.49 -32.23 1.01
CA GLY A 120 8.04 -31.82 -0.33
C GLY A 120 6.90 -30.79 -0.29
N LEU A 121 5.89 -31.03 0.54
CA LEU A 121 4.74 -30.12 0.71
C LEU A 121 5.16 -28.82 1.39
N VAL A 122 6.09 -28.90 2.35
CA VAL A 122 6.68 -27.71 3.00
C VAL A 122 7.36 -26.81 1.96
N LEU A 123 8.11 -27.36 1.02
CA LEU A 123 8.82 -26.58 0.01
C LEU A 123 7.87 -25.88 -0.97
N GLU A 124 6.80 -26.57 -1.41
CA GLU A 124 5.78 -25.98 -2.28
C GLU A 124 5.04 -24.82 -1.59
N MET A 125 4.62 -25.03 -0.35
CA MET A 125 3.96 -23.99 0.46
C MET A 125 4.89 -22.81 0.77
N ALA A 126 6.18 -23.08 1.01
CA ALA A 126 7.20 -22.05 1.20
C ALA A 126 7.33 -21.14 -0.03
N LEU A 127 7.40 -21.71 -1.23
CA LEU A 127 7.47 -20.93 -2.46
C LEU A 127 6.21 -20.08 -2.69
N LEU A 128 5.03 -20.66 -2.46
CA LEU A 128 3.75 -19.95 -2.55
C LEU A 128 3.67 -18.79 -1.56
N SER A 129 4.01 -19.03 -0.29
CA SER A 129 4.00 -18.00 0.75
C SER A 129 5.02 -16.89 0.49
N LEU A 130 6.21 -17.20 -0.01
CA LEU A 130 7.20 -16.19 -0.41
C LEU A 130 6.69 -15.33 -1.56
N SER A 131 6.07 -15.93 -2.58
CA SER A 131 5.49 -15.18 -3.70
C SER A 131 4.40 -14.21 -3.24
N SER A 132 3.54 -14.65 -2.31
CA SER A 132 2.53 -13.80 -1.69
C SER A 132 3.14 -12.69 -0.84
N LEU A 133 4.18 -13.00 -0.07
CA LEU A 133 4.88 -12.00 0.74
C LEU A 133 5.49 -10.90 -0.13
N PHE A 134 6.08 -11.24 -1.27
CA PHE A 134 6.59 -10.25 -2.23
C PHE A 134 5.47 -9.36 -2.79
N LEU A 135 4.30 -9.93 -3.11
CA LEU A 135 3.14 -9.15 -3.54
C LEU A 135 2.65 -8.21 -2.43
N ASN A 136 2.51 -8.69 -1.20
CA ASN A 136 2.08 -7.87 -0.06
C ASN A 136 3.07 -6.74 0.25
N LEU A 137 4.38 -7.03 0.24
CA LEU A 137 5.41 -6.01 0.39
C LEU A 137 5.35 -4.98 -0.75
N TYR A 138 5.17 -5.43 -1.99
CA TYR A 138 4.98 -4.54 -3.12
C TYR A 138 3.79 -3.59 -2.89
N LEU A 139 2.64 -4.10 -2.44
CA LEU A 139 1.48 -3.26 -2.12
C LEU A 139 1.73 -2.27 -0.99
N ILE A 140 2.40 -2.69 0.08
CA ILE A 140 2.76 -1.80 1.20
C ILE A 140 3.68 -0.67 0.70
N THR A 141 4.69 -0.98 -0.10
CA THR A 141 5.60 0.04 -0.67
C THR A 141 4.85 1.01 -1.60
N LEU A 142 3.86 0.51 -2.34
CA LEU A 142 3.03 1.28 -3.26
C LEU A 142 2.13 2.25 -2.48
N VAL A 143 1.45 1.79 -1.44
CA VAL A 143 0.64 2.62 -0.54
C VAL A 143 1.49 3.65 0.18
N ARG A 144 2.69 3.28 0.66
CA ARG A 144 3.63 4.24 1.28
C ARG A 144 4.09 5.31 0.30
N SER A 145 4.37 4.94 -0.94
CA SER A 145 4.74 5.89 -1.99
C SER A 145 3.59 6.85 -2.29
N LEU A 146 2.34 6.37 -2.29
CA LEU A 146 1.15 7.20 -2.45
C LEU A 146 1.02 8.20 -1.29
N LEU A 147 1.22 7.73 -0.06
CA LEU A 147 1.13 8.55 1.15
C LEU A 147 2.16 9.67 1.16
N ARG A 148 3.41 9.36 0.80
CA ARG A 148 4.48 10.37 0.66
C ARG A 148 4.15 11.40 -0.41
N LYS A 149 3.56 10.96 -1.53
CA LYS A 149 3.15 11.88 -2.60
C LYS A 149 2.01 12.81 -2.17
N LEU A 150 1.03 12.31 -1.42
CA LEU A 150 -0.02 13.17 -0.86
C LEU A 150 0.51 14.14 0.20
N ASP A 151 1.47 13.71 1.03
CA ASP A 151 2.08 14.59 2.04
C ASP A 151 2.89 15.72 1.36
N MET A 152 3.50 15.45 0.20
CA MET A 152 4.16 16.48 -0.63
C MET A 152 3.18 17.40 -1.37
N GLU A 153 1.99 16.92 -1.72
CA GLU A 153 0.90 17.70 -2.35
C GLU A 153 0.02 18.45 -1.31
N GLY A 154 0.35 18.37 -0.01
CA GLY A 154 -0.36 19.06 1.07
C GLY A 154 -0.31 20.59 0.98
N PRO A 155 -0.98 21.32 1.90
CA PRO A 155 -1.16 22.78 1.84
C PRO A 155 0.14 23.60 1.86
N ASN A 156 1.28 22.95 2.12
CA ASN A 156 2.58 23.50 1.79
C ASN A 156 2.79 23.31 0.29
N LEU A 157 2.10 24.15 -0.50
CA LEU A 157 2.50 24.45 -1.86
C LEU A 157 4.01 24.70 -1.78
N TYR A 158 4.82 23.79 -2.30
CA TYR A 158 6.17 24.14 -2.65
C TYR A 158 5.98 25.19 -3.73
N ASP A 159 5.98 26.47 -3.32
CA ASP A 159 6.22 27.60 -4.19
C ASP A 159 7.58 27.30 -4.79
N ASN A 160 7.58 26.60 -5.92
CA ASN A 160 8.78 26.47 -6.71
C ASN A 160 9.10 27.91 -7.10
N PRO A 161 10.17 28.52 -6.57
CA PRO A 161 10.47 29.91 -6.87
C PRO A 161 10.61 30.10 -8.38
N LEU A 162 11.04 29.06 -9.10
CA LEU A 162 11.08 29.03 -10.56
C LEU A 162 9.69 29.14 -11.21
N HIS A 163 8.66 28.55 -10.63
CA HIS A 163 7.28 28.69 -11.11
C HIS A 163 6.79 30.11 -10.87
N GLN A 164 7.02 30.72 -9.71
CA GLN A 164 6.67 32.13 -9.43
C GLN A 164 7.40 33.09 -10.38
N ILE A 165 8.68 32.83 -10.69
CA ILE A 165 9.47 33.61 -11.65
C ILE A 165 8.91 33.47 -13.07
N VAL A 166 8.55 32.24 -13.50
CA VAL A 166 8.06 31.97 -14.85
C VAL A 166 6.62 32.42 -15.09
N THR A 167 5.76 32.38 -14.07
CA THR A 167 4.36 32.87 -14.16
C THR A 167 4.24 34.38 -13.95
N GLY A 168 5.33 35.08 -13.62
CA GLY A 168 5.30 36.53 -13.43
C GLY A 168 4.55 36.98 -12.18
N GLU A 169 4.22 36.06 -11.26
CA GLU A 169 3.58 36.36 -9.98
C GLU A 169 4.59 36.77 -8.88
N ALA A 170 5.85 37.02 -9.25
CA ALA A 170 6.84 37.60 -8.36
C ALA A 170 6.43 39.02 -7.94
N LYS A 171 5.63 39.12 -6.87
CA LYS A 171 5.58 40.34 -6.07
C LYS A 171 6.95 40.47 -5.41
N VAL A 172 7.81 41.29 -6.02
CA VAL A 172 9.00 41.81 -5.38
C VAL A 172 8.54 42.50 -4.10
N GLU A 173 8.68 41.83 -2.96
CA GLU A 173 8.53 42.50 -1.67
C GLU A 173 9.63 43.56 -1.61
N HIS A 174 9.21 44.81 -1.46
CA HIS A 174 10.05 46.01 -1.49
C HIS A 174 11.08 46.07 -0.33
N ASN A 175 11.14 45.06 0.53
CA ASN A 175 12.10 45.01 1.63
C ASN A 175 13.29 44.15 1.24
N GLY A 176 14.23 44.81 0.56
CA GLY A 176 15.48 44.23 0.11
C GLY A 176 16.33 43.69 1.25
N ILE A 177 16.61 42.39 1.20
CA ILE A 177 17.87 41.79 1.63
C ILE A 177 18.16 40.68 0.63
N TYR A 178 18.92 41.00 -0.42
CA TYR A 178 19.52 39.98 -1.27
C TYR A 178 20.65 39.30 -0.49
N ASN A 179 20.61 37.97 -0.38
CA ASN A 179 21.71 37.19 0.16
C ASN A 179 22.82 37.13 -0.92
N ASN A 180 23.95 37.72 -0.58
CA ASN A 180 25.11 38.12 -1.38
C ASN A 180 26.03 36.96 -1.82
N THR A 181 25.49 35.89 -2.40
CA THR A 181 26.31 34.74 -2.86
C THR A 181 26.37 34.53 -4.37
N THR A 182 26.04 35.53 -5.18
CA THR A 182 26.43 35.57 -6.60
C THR A 182 27.71 36.37 -6.74
N VAL A 183 28.84 35.64 -6.82
CA VAL A 183 30.14 36.17 -7.20
C VAL A 183 30.06 36.57 -8.68
N GLU A 184 30.23 37.87 -8.97
CA GLU A 184 30.43 38.33 -10.35
C GLU A 184 31.84 37.94 -10.83
N PRO A 185 32.00 37.46 -12.07
CA PRO A 185 33.32 37.28 -12.65
C PRO A 185 33.94 38.65 -12.94
N VAL A 186 35.15 38.86 -12.44
CA VAL A 186 35.98 40.01 -12.77
C VAL A 186 36.59 39.77 -14.14
N ASP A 187 36.13 40.51 -15.15
CA ASP A 187 36.79 40.58 -16.45
C ASP A 187 38.04 41.46 -16.34
N VAL A 188 39.16 40.92 -16.83
CA VAL A 188 40.51 41.53 -16.90
C VAL A 188 40.63 42.42 -18.13
#